data_AF-A0A918DIV6-F1
#
_entry.id   AF-A0A918DIV6-F1
#
_cell.length_a   1.000
_cell.length_b   1.000
_cell.length_c   1.000
_cell.angle_alpha   90.00
_cell.angle_beta   90.00
_cell.angle_gamma   90.00
#
_symmetry.space_group_name_H-M   'P 1'
#
loop_
_entity.id
_entity.type
_entity.pdbx_description
1 polymer ?
#
loop_
_entity_poly.entity_id
_entity_poly.type
_entity_poly.pdbx_seq_one_letter_code
_entity_poly.pdbx_strand_id
1 'polypeptide(L)'
;MQRQPNNPDLIVNNLKCRLKQLSSAVEASQWHRVRAEDQRITELLSTARSMGMTNDLSPILAQLRKHYADILVQLKQMQQDTEARLQGISQSREGILAYAASQVEQRQ
;
A
#
# COMPACT_ATOMS: atom_id res chain seq x y z
N MET A 1 13.03 30.30 -19.96
CA MET A 1 11.83 30.12 -19.11
C MET A 1 12.24 29.37 -17.84
N GLN A 2 12.41 30.08 -16.73
CA GLN A 2 12.76 29.49 -15.44
C GLN A 2 11.50 28.80 -14.89
N ARG A 3 11.47 27.47 -14.83
CA ARG A 3 10.44 26.74 -14.07
C ARG A 3 10.67 27.07 -12.61
N GLN A 4 9.78 27.84 -11.98
CA GLN A 4 9.80 28.02 -10.52
C GLN A 4 9.60 26.63 -9.89
N PRO A 5 10.58 26.08 -9.15
CA PRO A 5 10.44 24.79 -8.47
C PRO A 5 9.56 24.88 -7.20
N ASN A 6 9.10 26.08 -6.86
CA ASN A 6 8.51 26.41 -5.56
C ASN A 6 7.04 26.84 -5.70
N ASN A 7 6.21 26.01 -6.36
CA ASN A 7 4.76 26.25 -6.37
C ASN A 7 4.05 25.24 -5.44
N PRO A 8 3.48 25.68 -4.31
CA PRO A 8 2.76 24.81 -3.37
C PRO A 8 1.58 24.07 -4.02
N ASP A 9 0.89 24.70 -4.99
CA ASP A 9 -0.21 24.07 -5.72
C ASP A 9 0.25 22.90 -6.58
N LEU A 10 1.45 23.01 -7.17
CA LEU A 10 2.03 21.95 -7.98
C LEU A 10 2.36 20.72 -7.11
N ILE A 11 2.88 20.94 -5.90
CA ILE A 11 3.18 19.87 -4.94
C ILE A 11 1.88 19.17 -4.50
N VAL A 12 0.85 19.94 -4.16
CA VAL A 12 -0.46 19.40 -3.78
C VAL A 12 -1.08 18.58 -4.91
N ASN A 13 -1.06 19.09 -6.15
CA ASN A 13 -1.62 18.40 -7.30
C ASN A 13 -0.85 17.11 -7.61
N ASN A 14 0.48 17.14 -7.47
CA ASN A 14 1.31 15.95 -7.58
C ASN A 14 0.98 14.93 -6.49
N LEU A 15 0.85 15.34 -5.22
CA LEU A 15 0.46 14.44 -4.13
C LEU A 15 -0.91 13.81 -4.36
N LYS A 16 -1.90 14.59 -4.81
CA LYS A 16 -3.23 14.07 -5.19
C LYS A 16 -3.15 13.03 -6.30
N CYS A 17 -2.36 13.30 -7.34
CA CYS A 17 -2.17 12.37 -8.46
C CYS A 17 -1.51 11.07 -7.99
N ARG A 18 -0.45 11.16 -7.19
CA ARG A 18 0.28 10.00 -6.65
C ARG A 18 -0.58 9.16 -5.72
N LEU A 19 -1.39 9.78 -4.86
CA LEU A 19 -2.34 9.04 -4.02
C LEU A 19 -3.40 8.29 -4.82
N LYS A 20 -3.93 8.87 -5.90
CA LYS A 20 -4.83 8.17 -6.81
C LYS A 20 -4.14 6.97 -7.49
N GLN A 21 -2.90 7.15 -7.92
CA GLN A 21 -2.10 6.07 -8.51
C GLN A 21 -1.80 4.97 -7.50
N LEU A 22 -1.50 5.33 -6.26
CA LEU A 22 -1.31 4.40 -5.15
C LEU A 22 -2.58 3.58 -4.91
N SER A 23 -3.75 4.23 -4.76
CA SER A 23 -5.04 3.56 -4.59
C SER A 23 -5.33 2.57 -5.72
N SER A 24 -5.15 3.00 -6.97
CA SER A 24 -5.34 2.13 -8.15
C SER A 24 -4.36 0.95 -8.17
N ALA A 25 -3.10 1.16 -7.77
CA ALA A 25 -2.11 0.09 -7.68
C ALA A 25 -2.44 -0.93 -6.57
N VAL A 26 -3.01 -0.47 -5.45
CA VAL A 26 -3.49 -1.34 -4.36
C VAL A 26 -4.67 -2.19 -4.84
N GLU A 27 -5.68 -1.58 -5.45
CA GLU A 27 -6.84 -2.28 -6.03
C GLU A 27 -6.40 -3.33 -7.08
N ALA A 28 -5.41 -3.00 -7.90
CA ALA A 28 -4.86 -3.91 -8.90
C ALA A 28 -3.84 -4.92 -8.35
N SER A 29 -3.56 -4.94 -7.04
CA SER A 29 -2.53 -5.79 -6.39
C SER A 29 -1.13 -5.66 -7.04
N GLN A 30 -0.82 -4.49 -7.60
CA GLN A 30 0.45 -4.20 -8.28
C GLN A 30 1.50 -3.74 -7.26
N TRP A 31 1.96 -4.64 -6.40
CA TRP A 31 2.81 -4.33 -5.24
C TRP A 31 4.10 -3.54 -5.55
N HIS A 32 4.72 -3.81 -6.70
CA HIS A 32 5.89 -3.05 -7.17
C HIS A 32 5.56 -1.57 -7.41
N ARG A 33 4.37 -1.26 -7.93
CA ARG A 33 3.88 0.12 -8.13
C ARG A 33 3.46 0.76 -6.82
N VAL A 34 2.82 0.00 -5.92
CA VAL A 34 2.47 0.48 -4.58
C VAL A 34 3.70 1.05 -3.88
N ARG A 35 4.80 0.28 -3.86
CA ARG A 35 6.07 0.72 -3.27
C ARG A 35 6.67 1.94 -3.97
N ALA A 36 6.61 1.97 -5.30
CA ALA A 36 7.15 3.09 -6.08
C ALA A 36 6.38 4.40 -5.85
N GLU A 37 5.04 4.37 -5.80
CA GLU A 37 4.25 5.56 -5.54
C GLU A 37 4.37 6.03 -4.09
N ASP A 38 4.46 5.11 -3.12
CA ASP A 38 4.70 5.44 -1.71
C ASP A 38 6.04 6.17 -1.49
N GLN A 39 7.09 5.69 -2.15
CA GLN A 39 8.40 6.35 -2.12
C GLN A 39 8.33 7.77 -2.71
N ARG A 40 7.66 7.93 -3.87
CA ARG A 40 7.49 9.25 -4.51
C ARG A 40 6.69 10.23 -3.65
N ILE A 41 5.68 9.76 -2.94
CA ILE A 41 4.91 10.58 -1.98
C ILE A 41 5.84 11.05 -0.86
N THR A 42 6.66 10.14 -0.31
CA THR A 42 7.63 10.47 0.74
C THR A 42 8.65 11.51 0.26
N GLU A 43 9.20 11.35 -0.94
CA GLU A 43 10.12 12.31 -1.56
C GLU A 43 9.47 13.69 -1.75
N LEU A 44 8.24 13.75 -2.26
CA LEU A 44 7.47 14.99 -2.41
C LEU A 44 7.23 15.70 -1.07
N LEU A 45 6.86 14.95 -0.02
CA LEU A 45 6.66 15.51 1.32
C LEU A 45 7.97 16.01 1.93
N SER A 46 9.07 15.29 1.72
CA SER A 46 10.40 15.71 2.20
C SER A 46 10.84 17.02 1.53
N THR A 47 10.58 17.14 0.22
CA THR A 47 10.84 18.35 -0.56
C THR A 47 10.00 19.52 -0.04
N ALA A 48 8.69 19.32 0.13
CA ALA A 48 7.78 20.33 0.67
C ALA A 48 8.20 20.82 2.08
N ARG A 49 8.69 19.90 2.92
CA ARG A 49 9.22 20.22 4.25
C ARG A 49 10.50 21.06 4.17
N SER A 50 11.44 20.67 3.32
CA SER A 50 12.70 21.42 3.13
C SER A 50 12.48 22.85 2.62
N MET A 51 11.38 23.08 1.89
CA MET A 51 10.98 24.39 1.39
C MET A 51 10.16 25.22 2.39
N GLY A 52 9.90 24.72 3.60
CA GLY A 52 9.10 25.44 4.61
C GLY A 52 7.60 25.55 4.30
N MET A 53 7.11 24.84 3.29
CA MET A 53 5.73 24.96 2.77
C MET A 53 4.67 24.22 3.62
N THR A 54 5.07 23.63 4.75
CA THR A 54 4.19 22.77 5.56
C THR A 54 3.07 23.54 6.27
N ASN A 55 3.28 24.82 6.58
CA ASN A 55 2.27 25.62 7.28
C ASN A 55 1.14 26.07 6.34
N ASP A 56 1.48 26.53 5.14
CA ASP A 56 0.51 27.00 4.14
C ASP A 56 -0.33 25.86 3.55
N LEU A 57 0.24 24.65 3.52
CA LEU A 57 -0.41 23.46 2.96
C LEU A 57 -1.20 22.63 3.99
N SER A 58 -1.17 23.01 5.26
CA SER A 58 -1.71 22.24 6.39
C SER A 58 -3.15 21.71 6.21
N PRO A 59 -4.17 22.51 5.82
CA PRO A 59 -5.54 22.01 5.69
C PRO A 59 -5.71 21.00 4.54
N ILE A 60 -4.97 21.17 3.44
CA ILE A 60 -5.02 20.26 2.29
C ILE A 60 -4.26 18.97 2.61
N LEU A 61 -3.11 19.08 3.29
CA LEU A 61 -2.34 17.92 3.74
C LEU A 61 -3.12 17.06 4.74
N ALA A 62 -4.00 17.65 5.55
CA ALA A 62 -4.88 16.90 6.44
C ALA A 62 -5.85 15.98 5.66
N GLN A 63 -6.44 16.48 4.57
CA GLN A 63 -7.32 15.67 3.70
C GLN A 63 -6.53 14.56 3.00
N LEU A 64 -5.34 14.88 2.48
CA LEU A 64 -4.47 13.90 1.81
C LEU A 64 -3.98 12.82 2.77
N ARG A 65 -3.69 13.19 4.02
CA ARG A 65 -3.33 12.26 5.09
C ARG A 65 -4.46 11.29 5.41
N LYS A 66 -5.71 11.77 5.44
CA LYS A 66 -6.87 10.89 5.62
C LYS A 66 -6.96 9.86 4.48
N HIS A 67 -6.84 10.32 3.24
CA HIS A 67 -6.90 9.41 2.09
C HIS A 67 -5.78 8.36 2.11
N TYR A 68 -4.56 8.74 2.48
CA TYR A 68 -3.46 7.78 2.67
C TYR A 68 -3.74 6.79 3.80
N ALA A 69 -4.32 7.24 4.92
CA ALA A 69 -4.70 6.35 6.03
C ALA A 69 -5.76 5.32 5.59
N ASP A 70 -6.73 5.71 4.76
CA ASP A 70 -7.73 4.80 4.22
C ASP A 70 -7.07 3.70 3.35
N ILE A 71 -6.08 4.07 2.53
CA ILE A 71 -5.29 3.11 1.73
C ILE A 71 -4.53 2.13 2.63
N LEU A 72 -3.94 2.60 3.73
CA LEU A 72 -3.25 1.72 4.69
C LEU A 72 -4.19 0.71 5.35
N VAL A 73 -5.42 1.13 5.66
CA VAL A 73 -6.44 0.22 6.21
C VAL A 73 -6.78 -0.87 5.19
N GLN A 74 -6.95 -0.51 3.91
CA GLN A 74 -7.19 -1.48 2.84
C GLN A 74 -6.03 -2.47 2.69
N LEU A 75 -4.79 -1.98 2.68
CA LEU A 75 -3.60 -2.83 2.61
C LEU A 75 -3.54 -3.83 3.77
N LYS A 76 -3.85 -3.38 4.99
CA LYS A 76 -3.88 -4.24 6.17
C LYS A 76 -4.95 -5.33 6.07
N GLN A 77 -6.14 -4.98 5.56
CA GLN A 77 -7.19 -5.98 5.33
C GLN A 77 -6.75 -7.03 4.30
N MET A 78 -6.15 -6.60 3.19
CA MET A 78 -5.64 -7.51 2.16
C MET A 78 -4.53 -8.44 2.71
N GLN A 79 -3.68 -7.92 3.60
CA GLN A 79 -2.67 -8.73 4.28
C GLN A 79 -3.33 -9.82 5.14
N GLN A 80 -4.31 -9.46 5.98
CA GLN A 80 -5.03 -10.41 6.83
C GLN A 80 -5.74 -11.49 6.02
N ASP A 81 -6.39 -11.11 4.92
CA ASP A 81 -7.06 -12.05 4.02
C ASP A 81 -6.06 -13.03 3.37
N THR A 82 -4.89 -12.51 2.98
CA THR A 82 -3.82 -13.34 2.41
C THR A 82 -3.24 -14.30 3.43
N GLU A 83 -3.00 -13.85 4.66
CA GLU A 83 -2.53 -14.70 5.77
C GLU A 83 -3.53 -15.81 6.09
N ALA A 84 -4.83 -15.49 6.17
CA ALA A 84 -5.88 -16.47 6.41
C ALA A 84 -5.93 -17.55 5.31
N ARG A 85 -5.79 -17.15 4.04
CA ARG A 85 -5.71 -18.09 2.91
C ARG A 85 -4.50 -19.00 2.99
N LEU A 86 -3.33 -18.45 3.34
CA LEU A 86 -2.10 -19.23 3.48
C LEU A 86 -2.21 -20.26 4.62
N GLN A 87 -2.81 -19.88 5.75
CA GLN A 87 -3.08 -20.80 6.85
C GLN A 87 -4.02 -21.94 6.44
N GLY A 88 -5.10 -21.62 5.70
CA GLY A 88 -6.02 -22.63 5.17
C GLY A 88 -5.34 -23.62 4.22
N ILE A 89 -4.43 -23.15 3.36
CA ILE A 89 -3.63 -24.00 2.47
C ILE A 89 -2.71 -24.92 3.29
N SER A 90 -2.07 -24.41 4.35
CA SER A 90 -1.22 -25.21 5.23
C SER A 90 -2.00 -26.34 5.89
N GLN A 91 -3.16 -26.01 6.47
CA GLN A 91 -4.05 -27.00 7.11
C GLN A 91 -4.55 -28.05 6.12
N SER A 92 -4.95 -27.63 4.92
CA SER A 92 -5.38 -28.55 3.86
C SER A 92 -4.26 -29.51 3.47
N ARG A 93 -3.02 -29.01 3.34
CA ARG A 93 -1.86 -29.84 3.05
C ARG A 93 -1.58 -30.87 4.15
N GLU A 94 -1.66 -30.46 5.41
CA GLU A 94 -1.51 -31.37 6.56
C GLU A 94 -2.59 -32.47 6.56
N GLY A 95 -3.85 -32.10 6.29
CA GLY A 95 -4.95 -33.07 6.18
C GLY A 95 -4.74 -34.09 5.06
N ILE A 96 -4.26 -33.66 3.89
CA ILE A 96 -3.94 -34.56 2.77
C ILE A 96 -2.80 -35.51 3.14
N LEU A 97 -1.74 -35.00 3.80
CA LEU A 97 -0.61 -35.83 4.23
C LEU A 97 -1.02 -36.85 5.29
N ALA A 98 -1.83 -36.46 6.27
CA ALA A 98 -2.35 -37.35 7.30
C ALA A 98 -3.24 -38.45 6.71
N TYR A 99 -4.10 -38.11 5.75
CA TYR A 99 -4.93 -39.09 5.03
C TYR A 99 -4.09 -40.06 4.19
N ALA A 100 -3.06 -39.56 3.50
CA ALA A 100 -2.15 -40.43 2.74
C ALA A 100 -1.38 -41.39 3.66
N ALA A 101 -0.95 -40.94 4.84
CA ALA A 101 -0.27 -41.76 5.83
C ALA A 101 -1.19 -42.87 6.42
N SER A 102 -2.43 -42.55 6.76
CA SER A 102 -3.37 -43.53 7.30
C SER A 102 -3.79 -44.60 6.30
N GLN A 103 -3.82 -44.27 5.00
CA GLN A 103 -4.03 -45.25 3.92
C GLN A 103 -2.87 -46.25 3.75
N VAL A 104 -1.64 -45.88 4.15
CA VAL A 104 -0.48 -46.77 4.11
C VAL A 104 -0.54 -47.76 5.28
N GLU A 105 -0.95 -47.33 6.47
CA GLU A 105 -1.13 -48.20 7.64
C GLU A 105 -2.25 -49.23 7.45
N GLN A 106 -3.32 -48.89 6.74
CA GLN A 106 -4.44 -49.82 6.49
C GLN A 106 -4.15 -50.93 5.47
N ARG A 107 -3.00 -50.87 4.77
CA ARG A 107 -2.60 -51.85 3.75
C ARG A 107 -1.52 -52.84 4.21
N GLN A 108 -1.09 -52.73 5.47
CA GLN A 108 -0.19 -53.69 6.13
C GLN A 108 -0.98 -54.66 7.00
#